data_AF-Q967A5-F1
#
_entry.id   AF-Q967A5-F1
#
_cell.length_a   1.000
_cell.length_b   1.000
_cell.length_c   1.000
_cell.angle_alpha   90.00
_cell.angle_beta   90.00
_cell.angle_gamma   90.00
#
_symmetry.space_group_name_H-M   'P 1'
#
loop_
_entity.id
_entity.type
_entity.pdbx_description
1 polymer ?
#
loop_
_entity_poly.entity_id
_entity_poly.type
_entity_poly.pdbx_seq_one_letter_code
_entity_poly.pdbx_strand_id
1 'polypeptide(L)'
;EFYIYDDWQQSLQFQPITCFNLLNLVLRGYHINLQRTRQILVPDLHVEVSASHFWPTYATRQEWEQVSIRLQEMIIADAARRMDVSPKDFTEKEKEGILLGKRMTNVEIQQEEMKEIEAMQRTKLAETQTVNVVTSSGDVVKRKVKAAFDFGATALNNNWRPRSLADAAFLDENTPITFDAAGATGASDQLIFSEDAIQKLLACCDVKVQCCAYMLGHALPDSPNIKEVLCVMIPPQFGTAVEARTPPRIPFDAAALQEANLSFLGLMRIGESEAQLTSHDLALQ
;
A
#
# COMPACT_ATOMS: atom_id res chain seq x y z
N GLU A 1 1.09 29.41 -15.49
CA GLU A 1 1.57 28.68 -14.29
C GLU A 1 1.10 29.44 -13.06
N PHE A 2 0.77 28.76 -11.98
CA PHE A 2 0.24 29.40 -10.76
C PHE A 2 1.16 29.08 -9.58
N TYR A 3 1.52 30.11 -8.81
CA TYR A 3 2.27 29.96 -7.57
C TYR A 3 1.30 30.06 -6.39
N ILE A 4 0.97 28.92 -5.79
CA ILE A 4 -0.04 28.86 -4.71
C ILE A 4 0.40 29.56 -3.41
N TYR A 5 1.67 29.91 -3.26
CA TYR A 5 2.18 30.68 -2.13
C TYR A 5 2.31 32.18 -2.43
N ASP A 6 1.89 32.61 -3.62
CA ASP A 6 2.09 33.97 -4.12
C ASP A 6 3.55 34.43 -3.91
N ASP A 7 3.75 35.45 -3.10
CA ASP A 7 5.05 36.06 -2.79
C ASP A 7 5.55 35.77 -1.36
N TRP A 8 4.88 34.91 -0.57
CA TRP A 8 5.19 34.70 0.85
C TRP A 8 6.65 34.35 1.15
N GLN A 9 7.33 33.65 0.23
CA GLN A 9 8.75 33.33 0.40
C GLN A 9 9.66 34.53 0.15
N GLN A 10 9.27 35.44 -0.73
CA GLN A 10 10.08 36.59 -1.14
C GLN A 10 9.82 37.81 -0.26
N SER A 11 8.55 38.17 -0.04
CA SER A 11 8.17 39.37 0.72
C SER A 11 8.26 39.15 2.24
N LEU A 12 7.81 37.99 2.72
CA LEU A 12 7.73 37.67 4.15
C LEU A 12 8.87 36.76 4.64
N GLN A 13 9.73 36.30 3.72
CA GLN A 13 10.84 35.38 3.99
C GLN A 13 10.40 34.09 4.71
N PHE A 14 9.20 33.59 4.39
CA PHE A 14 8.71 32.34 4.97
C PHE A 14 9.47 31.14 4.43
N GLN A 15 9.81 30.21 5.33
CA GLN A 15 10.32 28.91 4.93
C GLN A 15 9.22 28.11 4.21
N PRO A 16 9.57 27.19 3.29
CA PRO A 16 8.59 26.37 2.58
C PRO A 16 7.61 25.62 3.48
N ILE A 17 8.09 25.11 4.63
CA ILE A 17 7.25 24.43 5.62
C ILE A 17 6.22 25.37 6.27
N THR A 18 6.60 26.63 6.52
CA THR A 18 5.68 27.65 7.06
C THR A 18 4.61 28.01 6.04
N CYS A 19 4.99 28.15 4.77
CA CYS A 19 4.04 28.40 3.67
C CYS A 19 3.02 27.26 3.55
N PHE A 20 3.50 26.01 3.61
CA PHE A 20 2.65 24.83 3.55
C PHE A 20 1.67 24.76 4.73
N ASN A 21 2.15 25.01 5.95
CA ASN A 21 1.30 24.98 7.15
C ASN A 21 0.24 26.09 7.12
N LEU A 22 0.60 27.29 6.69
CA LEU A 22 -0.34 28.40 6.53
C LEU A 22 -1.38 28.09 5.44
N LEU A 23 -0.96 27.56 4.30
CA LEU A 23 -1.88 27.14 3.24
C LEU A 23 -2.87 26.08 3.72
N ASN A 24 -2.38 25.04 4.39
CA ASN A 24 -3.23 23.97 4.94
C ASN A 24 -4.25 24.54 5.94
N LEU A 25 -3.82 25.46 6.80
CA LEU A 25 -4.68 26.14 7.76
C LEU A 25 -5.80 26.93 7.06
N VAL A 26 -5.47 27.68 6.00
CA VAL A 26 -6.45 28.44 5.22
C VAL A 26 -7.44 27.52 4.51
N LEU A 27 -6.96 26.49 3.83
CA LEU A 27 -7.81 25.53 3.11
C LEU A 27 -8.75 24.78 4.07
N ARG A 28 -8.27 24.43 5.27
CA ARG A 28 -9.10 23.87 6.34
C ARG A 28 -10.14 24.83 6.85
N GLY A 29 -9.76 26.10 7.04
CA GLY A 29 -10.70 27.15 7.37
C GLY A 29 -11.84 27.19 6.37
N TYR A 30 -11.53 27.19 5.07
CA TYR A 30 -12.54 27.18 4.02
C TYR A 30 -13.45 25.94 4.04
N HIS A 31 -12.89 24.75 4.30
CA HIS A 31 -13.67 23.52 4.44
C HIS A 31 -14.65 23.56 5.62
N ILE A 32 -14.28 24.23 6.72
CA ILE A 32 -15.12 24.34 7.92
C ILE A 32 -16.17 25.44 7.76
N ASN A 33 -15.73 26.65 7.42
CA ASN A 33 -16.60 27.81 7.25
C ASN A 33 -16.02 28.78 6.24
N LEU A 34 -16.52 28.70 5.01
CA LEU A 34 -16.11 29.53 3.89
C LEU A 34 -16.22 31.03 4.21
N GLN A 35 -17.37 31.49 4.72
CA GLN A 35 -17.64 32.92 4.91
C GLN A 35 -16.81 33.52 6.03
N ARG A 36 -16.72 32.81 7.17
CA ARG A 36 -15.91 33.27 8.31
C ARG A 36 -14.42 33.29 7.97
N THR A 37 -13.93 32.32 7.20
CA THR A 37 -12.54 32.29 6.73
C THR A 37 -12.23 33.48 5.83
N ARG A 38 -13.14 33.84 4.90
CA ARG A 38 -12.99 35.04 4.07
C ARG A 38 -12.90 36.31 4.92
N GLN A 39 -13.74 36.43 5.95
CA GLN A 39 -13.70 37.57 6.89
C GLN A 39 -12.42 37.59 7.73
N ILE A 40 -11.86 36.44 8.08
CA ILE A 40 -10.59 36.36 8.81
C ILE A 40 -9.41 36.77 7.92
N LEU A 41 -9.43 36.35 6.64
CA LEU A 41 -8.42 36.70 5.65
C LEU A 41 -8.49 38.16 5.19
N VAL A 42 -9.68 38.73 5.11
CA VAL A 42 -9.90 40.13 4.69
C VAL A 42 -10.82 40.79 5.71
N PRO A 43 -10.28 41.21 6.88
CA PRO A 43 -11.07 41.76 7.97
C PRO A 43 -11.56 43.19 7.72
N ASP A 44 -10.86 43.95 6.89
CA ASP A 44 -11.18 45.33 6.57
C ASP A 44 -10.94 45.64 5.09
N LEU A 45 -11.33 46.85 4.64
CA LEU A 45 -11.12 47.32 3.27
C LEU A 45 -9.68 47.78 3.00
N HIS A 46 -8.81 47.80 4.02
CA HIS A 46 -7.42 48.23 3.87
C HIS A 46 -6.51 47.09 3.43
N VAL A 47 -6.96 45.84 3.61
CA VAL A 47 -6.26 44.67 3.07
C VAL A 47 -6.40 44.61 1.55
N GLU A 48 -5.28 44.87 0.87
CA GLU A 48 -5.20 44.79 -0.58
C GLU A 48 -5.10 43.34 -1.06
N VAL A 49 -5.81 43.02 -2.13
CA VAL A 49 -5.70 41.74 -2.84
C VAL A 49 -5.17 42.04 -4.23
N SER A 50 -3.91 41.70 -4.49
CA SER A 50 -3.32 41.85 -5.81
C SER A 50 -4.06 40.97 -6.83
N ALA A 51 -4.30 41.48 -8.04
CA ALA A 51 -5.02 40.75 -9.09
C ALA A 51 -4.29 39.47 -9.55
N SER A 52 -2.99 39.37 -9.29
CA SER A 52 -2.17 38.18 -9.61
C SER A 52 -2.02 37.20 -8.45
N HIS A 53 -2.51 37.54 -7.26
CA HIS A 53 -2.37 36.74 -6.04
C HIS A 53 -3.67 36.02 -5.69
N PHE A 54 -3.53 34.84 -5.10
CA PHE A 54 -4.66 34.09 -4.53
C PHE A 54 -5.02 34.58 -3.14
N TRP A 55 -4.03 35.07 -2.39
CA TRP A 55 -4.16 35.46 -1.00
C TRP A 55 -4.07 36.98 -0.81
N PRO A 56 -4.63 37.51 0.29
CA PRO A 56 -4.46 38.91 0.63
C PRO A 56 -2.98 39.27 0.83
N THR A 57 -2.61 40.47 0.41
CA THR A 57 -1.23 40.95 0.50
C THR A 57 -1.07 41.71 1.81
N TYR A 58 -0.29 41.12 2.72
CA TYR A 58 0.07 41.74 4.00
C TYR A 58 1.52 42.20 3.95
N ALA A 59 1.77 43.41 4.45
CA ALA A 59 3.11 44.02 4.43
C ALA A 59 4.03 43.40 5.49
N THR A 60 3.45 42.85 6.57
CA THR A 60 4.22 42.34 7.70
C THR A 60 3.86 40.90 8.06
N ARG A 61 4.86 40.17 8.55
CA ARG A 61 4.68 38.81 9.09
C ARG A 61 3.69 38.76 10.26
N GLN A 62 3.63 39.83 11.07
CA GLN A 62 2.77 39.91 12.24
C GLN A 62 1.28 39.86 11.87
N GLU A 63 0.89 40.45 10.74
CA GLU A 63 -0.49 40.40 10.26
C GLU A 63 -0.90 38.97 9.92
N TRP A 64 -0.05 38.23 9.19
CA TRP A 64 -0.26 36.81 8.91
C TRP A 64 -0.29 35.93 10.16
N GLU A 65 0.48 36.28 11.19
CA GLU A 65 0.44 35.59 12.48
C GLU A 65 -0.91 35.78 13.17
N GLN A 66 -1.48 36.99 13.15
CA GLN A 66 -2.81 37.25 13.70
C GLN A 66 -3.91 36.51 12.92
N VAL A 67 -3.83 36.50 11.59
CA VAL A 67 -4.72 35.71 10.73
C VAL A 67 -4.62 34.23 11.05
N SER A 68 -3.40 33.71 11.20
CA SER A 68 -3.14 32.31 11.55
C SER A 68 -3.76 31.94 12.90
N ILE A 69 -3.57 32.75 13.94
CA ILE A 69 -4.18 32.50 15.27
C ILE A 69 -5.70 32.43 15.17
N ARG A 70 -6.34 33.38 14.47
CA ARG A 70 -7.80 33.40 14.30
C ARG A 70 -8.33 32.19 13.52
N LEU A 71 -7.61 31.73 12.51
CA LEU A 71 -7.95 30.51 11.79
C LEU A 71 -7.83 29.27 12.67
N GLN A 72 -6.76 29.18 13.47
CA GLN A 72 -6.56 28.08 14.42
C GLN A 72 -7.68 28.04 15.46
N GLU A 73 -8.01 29.17 16.08
CA GLU A 73 -9.11 29.28 17.05
C GLU A 73 -10.44 28.83 16.44
N MET A 74 -10.73 29.25 15.21
CA MET A 74 -11.96 28.88 14.51
C MET A 74 -12.01 27.36 14.25
N ILE A 75 -10.91 26.76 13.78
CA ILE A 75 -10.82 25.32 13.48
C ILE A 75 -10.96 24.50 14.77
N ILE A 76 -10.25 24.89 15.83
CA ILE A 76 -10.30 24.20 17.14
C ILE A 76 -11.70 24.33 17.73
N ALA A 77 -12.34 25.51 17.65
CA ALA A 77 -13.69 25.70 18.16
C ALA A 77 -14.74 24.85 17.42
N ASP A 78 -14.57 24.62 16.11
CA ASP A 78 -15.44 23.71 15.35
C ASP A 78 -15.23 22.25 15.78
N ALA A 79 -13.98 21.82 15.96
CA ALA A 79 -13.66 20.48 16.45
C ALA A 79 -14.24 20.25 17.86
N ALA A 80 -14.05 21.20 18.76
CA ALA A 80 -14.60 21.20 20.12
C ALA A 80 -16.12 21.01 20.10
N ARG A 81 -16.83 21.76 19.23
CA ARG A 81 -18.28 21.66 19.06
C ARG A 81 -18.72 20.29 18.54
N ARG A 82 -17.98 19.69 17.61
CA ARG A 82 -18.31 18.35 17.07
C ARG A 82 -18.15 17.24 18.11
N MET A 83 -17.26 17.45 19.08
CA MET A 83 -16.94 16.47 20.12
C MET A 83 -17.67 16.73 21.44
N ASP A 84 -18.42 17.82 21.54
CA ASP A 84 -19.05 18.27 22.80
C ASP A 84 -18.05 18.50 23.94
N VAL A 85 -16.87 19.04 23.60
CA VAL A 85 -15.77 19.34 24.53
C VAL A 85 -15.44 20.84 24.47
N SER A 86 -14.85 21.41 25.52
CA SER A 86 -14.38 22.81 25.48
C SER A 86 -13.07 22.93 24.69
N PRO A 87 -12.86 24.00 23.89
CA PRO A 87 -11.59 24.23 23.20
C PRO A 87 -10.36 24.28 24.12
N LYS A 88 -10.56 24.56 25.41
CA LYS A 88 -9.51 24.63 26.43
C LYS A 88 -9.08 23.26 26.96
N ASP A 89 -9.91 22.24 26.76
CA ASP A 89 -9.65 20.90 27.29
C ASP A 89 -8.65 20.12 26.42
N PHE A 90 -8.41 20.58 25.18
CA PHE A 90 -7.38 20.02 24.31
C PHE A 90 -5.97 20.34 24.79
N THR A 91 -5.12 19.31 24.84
CA THR A 91 -3.68 19.43 24.96
C THR A 91 -3.07 20.02 23.68
N GLU A 92 -1.84 20.55 23.76
CA GLU A 92 -1.16 21.13 22.60
C GLU A 92 -0.95 20.12 21.45
N LYS A 93 -0.70 18.85 21.79
CA LYS A 93 -0.57 17.78 20.79
C LYS A 93 -1.87 17.49 20.06
N GLU A 94 -3.01 17.54 20.77
CA GLU A 94 -4.33 17.36 20.16
C GLU A 94 -4.68 18.55 19.26
N LYS A 95 -4.38 19.78 19.69
CA LYS A 95 -4.55 20.97 18.86
C LYS A 95 -3.74 20.86 17.56
N GLU A 96 -2.46 20.49 17.63
CA GLU A 96 -1.64 20.23 16.44
C GLU A 96 -2.25 19.14 15.55
N GLY A 97 -2.74 18.05 16.16
CA GLY A 97 -3.42 16.97 15.46
C GLY A 97 -4.69 17.42 14.73
N ILE A 98 -5.51 18.26 15.34
CA ILE A 98 -6.73 18.86 14.78
C ILE A 98 -6.40 19.80 13.62
N LEU A 99 -5.38 20.65 13.79
CA LEU A 99 -4.97 21.63 12.79
C LEU A 99 -4.35 20.98 11.55
N LEU A 100 -3.57 19.91 11.72
CA LEU A 100 -3.12 19.04 10.62
C LEU A 100 -4.25 18.14 10.10
N GLY A 101 -5.30 18.00 10.92
CA GLY A 101 -6.45 17.08 10.88
C GLY A 101 -6.11 15.69 10.46
N LYS A 102 -5.31 15.10 11.32
CA LYS A 102 -5.52 13.72 11.72
C LYS A 102 -7.01 13.53 11.99
N ARG A 103 -7.61 12.48 11.43
CA ARG A 103 -8.93 12.04 11.88
C ARG A 103 -8.72 11.62 13.33
N MET A 104 -9.22 12.39 14.29
CA MET A 104 -9.39 11.88 15.64
C MET A 104 -10.44 10.79 15.52
N THR A 105 -9.98 9.57 15.36
CA THR A 105 -10.84 8.41 15.39
C THR A 105 -11.25 8.24 16.85
N ASN A 106 -12.53 7.92 17.08
CA ASN A 106 -12.97 7.40 18.38
C ASN A 106 -12.09 6.24 18.87
N VAL A 107 -11.31 5.62 17.98
CA VAL A 107 -10.34 4.57 18.27
C VAL A 107 -9.17 5.04 19.13
N GLU A 108 -8.68 6.29 19.06
CA GLU A 108 -7.57 6.73 19.94
C GLU A 108 -8.06 6.92 21.38
N ILE A 109 -9.21 7.58 21.56
CA ILE A 109 -9.89 7.71 22.85
C ILE A 109 -10.31 6.34 23.39
N GLN A 110 -10.90 5.48 22.55
CA GLN A 110 -11.26 4.11 22.93
C GLN A 110 -10.04 3.24 23.19
N GLN A 111 -8.89 3.45 22.54
CA GLN A 111 -7.66 2.70 22.81
C GLN A 111 -6.99 3.15 24.10
N GLU A 112 -7.07 4.43 24.47
CA GLU A 112 -6.65 4.90 25.79
C GLU A 112 -7.60 4.42 26.88
N GLU A 113 -8.92 4.55 26.70
CA GLU A 113 -9.92 3.98 27.61
C GLU A 113 -9.77 2.46 27.75
N MET A 114 -9.53 1.74 26.65
CA MET A 114 -9.34 0.29 26.65
C MET A 114 -8.00 -0.11 27.25
N LYS A 115 -6.93 0.69 27.11
CA LYS A 115 -5.66 0.49 27.83
C LYS A 115 -5.80 0.75 29.32
N GLU A 116 -6.57 1.74 29.73
CA GLU A 116 -6.87 1.99 31.15
C GLU A 116 -7.74 0.87 31.74
N ILE A 117 -8.74 0.41 30.99
CA ILE A 117 -9.57 -0.75 31.35
C ILE A 117 -8.71 -2.03 31.38
N GLU A 118 -7.80 -2.24 30.45
CA GLU A 118 -6.86 -3.37 30.45
C GLU A 118 -5.84 -3.28 31.60
N ALA A 119 -5.40 -2.09 31.99
CA ALA A 119 -4.56 -1.89 33.17
C ALA A 119 -5.32 -2.20 34.48
N MET A 120 -6.62 -1.84 34.54
CA MET A 120 -7.52 -2.24 35.63
C MET A 120 -7.90 -3.73 35.59
N GLN A 121 -7.97 -4.36 34.41
CA GLN A 121 -8.21 -5.80 34.27
C GLN A 121 -6.96 -6.64 34.53
N ARG A 122 -5.76 -6.15 34.23
CA ARG A 122 -4.49 -6.83 34.56
C ARG A 122 -4.25 -6.98 36.06
N THR A 123 -4.91 -6.19 36.90
CA THR A 123 -4.92 -6.39 38.36
C THR A 123 -5.93 -7.44 38.83
N LYS A 124 -6.81 -7.95 37.94
CA LYS A 124 -7.69 -9.09 38.20
C LYS A 124 -7.55 -10.15 37.10
N LEU A 125 -6.55 -11.02 37.29
CA LEU A 125 -6.48 -12.42 36.88
C LEU A 125 -6.93 -12.77 35.44
N ALA A 126 -5.95 -13.16 34.64
CA ALA A 126 -6.14 -13.87 33.37
C ALA A 126 -6.99 -15.14 33.55
N GLU A 127 -8.12 -15.25 32.85
CA GLU A 127 -8.83 -16.52 32.66
C GLU A 127 -8.71 -17.01 31.22
N THR A 128 -8.34 -18.28 31.09
CA THR A 128 -8.25 -19.02 29.82
C THR A 128 -9.59 -19.69 29.53
N GLN A 129 -10.23 -19.38 28.41
CA GLN A 129 -11.48 -20.05 28.02
C GLN A 129 -11.21 -21.36 27.27
N THR A 130 -11.85 -22.44 27.74
CA THR A 130 -11.90 -23.75 27.08
C THR A 130 -13.18 -23.88 26.26
N VAL A 131 -13.06 -24.25 24.98
CA VAL A 131 -14.20 -24.56 24.12
C VAL A 131 -14.30 -26.07 23.90
N ASN A 132 -15.52 -26.59 24.01
CA ASN A 132 -15.86 -27.98 23.77
C ASN A 132 -16.11 -28.19 22.26
N VAL A 133 -15.38 -29.12 21.64
CA VAL A 133 -15.62 -29.51 20.23
C VAL A 133 -16.15 -30.94 20.22
N VAL A 134 -17.28 -31.15 19.56
CA VAL A 134 -17.92 -32.47 19.43
C VAL A 134 -17.52 -33.07 18.09
N THR A 135 -16.96 -34.28 18.10
CA THR A 135 -16.64 -35.02 16.86
C THR A 135 -17.89 -35.69 16.29
N SER A 136 -17.86 -36.07 15.02
CA SER A 136 -18.99 -36.67 14.29
C SER A 136 -19.54 -37.99 14.88
N SER A 137 -18.83 -38.59 15.84
CA SER A 137 -19.25 -39.77 16.60
C SER A 137 -19.97 -39.44 17.92
N GLY A 138 -20.12 -38.15 18.27
CA GLY A 138 -20.86 -37.68 19.45
C GLY A 138 -20.00 -37.40 20.70
N ASP A 139 -18.69 -37.64 20.67
CA ASP A 139 -17.81 -37.42 21.82
C ASP A 139 -17.30 -35.97 21.91
N VAL A 140 -17.32 -35.41 23.12
CA VAL A 140 -16.94 -34.02 23.40
C VAL A 140 -15.48 -33.93 23.86
N VAL A 141 -14.61 -33.36 23.03
CA VAL A 141 -13.18 -33.15 23.35
C VAL A 141 -12.93 -31.68 23.72
N LYS A 142 -12.34 -31.44 24.89
CA LYS A 142 -11.88 -30.11 25.35
C LYS A 142 -10.51 -29.78 24.76
N ARG A 143 -10.43 -28.86 23.79
CA ARG A 143 -9.15 -28.31 23.30
C ARG A 143 -9.00 -26.84 23.68
N LYS A 144 -7.81 -26.48 24.17
CA LYS A 144 -7.38 -25.09 24.35
C LYS A 144 -6.90 -24.57 23.00
N VAL A 145 -7.71 -23.76 22.33
CA VAL A 145 -7.33 -23.12 21.06
C VAL A 145 -6.83 -21.71 21.39
N LYS A 146 -5.58 -21.41 21.05
CA LYS A 146 -5.15 -20.01 20.92
C LYS A 146 -5.82 -19.49 19.65
N ALA A 147 -6.82 -18.63 19.78
CA ALA A 147 -7.40 -17.95 18.64
C ALA A 147 -6.28 -17.14 17.96
N ALA A 148 -5.91 -17.54 16.74
CA ALA A 148 -5.14 -16.71 15.85
C ALA A 148 -6.00 -15.49 15.52
N PHE A 149 -5.46 -14.32 15.85
CA PHE A 149 -6.12 -13.04 15.71
C PHE A 149 -6.14 -12.68 14.22
N ASP A 150 -7.32 -12.72 13.58
CA ASP A 150 -7.50 -12.19 12.23
C ASP A 150 -8.09 -10.78 12.36
N PHE A 151 -7.21 -9.77 12.27
CA PHE A 151 -7.63 -8.38 12.21
C PHE A 151 -8.12 -8.09 10.79
N GLY A 152 -9.44 -8.03 10.63
CA GLY A 152 -10.07 -7.33 9.52
C GLY A 152 -9.69 -5.84 9.54
N ALA A 153 -8.55 -5.51 8.93
CA ALA A 153 -8.09 -4.16 8.65
C ALA A 153 -8.06 -3.95 7.13
N THR A 154 -9.24 -3.92 6.52
CA THR A 154 -9.43 -3.57 5.12
C THR A 154 -9.29 -2.06 4.93
N ALA A 155 -8.08 -1.53 5.06
CA ALA A 155 -7.65 -0.24 4.47
C ALA A 155 -6.14 0.01 4.71
N LEU A 156 -5.38 0.16 3.61
CA LEU A 156 -4.11 0.88 3.49
C LEU A 156 -2.86 0.42 4.27
N ASN A 157 -2.90 -0.68 5.04
CA ASN A 157 -1.69 -1.23 5.65
C ASN A 157 -0.94 -2.13 4.65
N ASN A 158 0.26 -1.70 4.25
CA ASN A 158 1.22 -2.52 3.49
C ASN A 158 1.61 -3.75 4.33
N ASN A 159 1.08 -4.91 3.99
CA ASN A 159 1.21 -6.19 4.70
C ASN A 159 2.46 -7.00 4.27
N TRP A 160 3.50 -6.33 3.78
CA TRP A 160 4.72 -6.98 3.26
C TRP A 160 5.42 -7.89 4.27
N ARG A 161 5.34 -7.62 5.58
CA ARG A 161 6.00 -8.44 6.62
C ARG A 161 5.37 -9.84 6.76
N PRO A 162 4.06 -9.97 7.07
CA PRO A 162 3.40 -11.27 7.05
C PRO A 162 3.57 -12.00 5.72
N ARG A 163 3.54 -11.26 4.60
CA ARG A 163 3.67 -11.84 3.26
C ARG A 163 5.06 -12.41 3.00
N SER A 164 6.12 -11.66 3.32
CA SER A 164 7.50 -12.14 3.25
C SER A 164 7.75 -13.38 4.13
N LEU A 165 7.07 -13.49 5.27
CA LEU A 165 7.13 -14.70 6.10
C LEU A 165 6.44 -15.89 5.44
N ALA A 166 5.33 -15.66 4.72
CA ALA A 166 4.66 -16.70 3.95
C ALA A 166 5.48 -17.12 2.72
N ASP A 167 6.12 -16.18 2.03
CA ASP A 167 7.02 -16.44 0.90
C ASP A 167 8.19 -17.34 1.33
N ALA A 168 8.75 -17.10 2.52
CA ALA A 168 9.82 -17.94 3.07
C ALA A 168 9.37 -19.34 3.51
N ALA A 169 8.06 -19.57 3.69
CA ALA A 169 7.53 -20.81 4.25
C ALA A 169 6.81 -21.71 3.22
N PHE A 170 6.51 -21.22 2.01
CA PHE A 170 5.70 -21.98 1.06
C PHE A 170 6.50 -23.08 0.32
N LEU A 171 7.79 -22.85 0.09
CA LEU A 171 8.67 -23.78 -0.60
C LEU A 171 9.59 -24.47 0.43
N ASP A 172 9.33 -25.75 0.70
CA ASP A 172 10.22 -26.64 1.45
C ASP A 172 10.70 -27.76 0.52
N GLU A 173 11.76 -28.48 0.89
CA GLU A 173 12.27 -29.65 0.15
C GLU A 173 11.20 -30.73 -0.05
N ASN A 174 10.17 -30.75 0.80
CA ASN A 174 9.07 -31.70 0.77
C ASN A 174 7.83 -31.21 0.01
N THR A 175 7.82 -29.99 -0.54
CA THR A 175 6.64 -29.45 -1.25
C THR A 175 6.45 -30.22 -2.57
N PRO A 176 5.36 -30.99 -2.75
CA PRO A 176 5.17 -31.77 -3.96
C PRO A 176 4.81 -30.86 -5.13
N ILE A 177 5.54 -30.97 -6.24
CA ILE A 177 5.22 -30.30 -7.51
C ILE A 177 4.38 -31.27 -8.35
N THR A 178 3.14 -30.87 -8.65
CA THR A 178 2.25 -31.63 -9.55
C THR A 178 2.16 -30.95 -10.90
N PHE A 179 2.21 -31.75 -11.97
CA PHE A 179 2.06 -31.28 -13.34
C PHE A 179 0.68 -31.68 -13.86
N ASP A 180 -0.05 -30.71 -14.41
CA ASP A 180 -1.25 -31.00 -15.18
C ASP A 180 -0.85 -31.30 -16.63
N ALA A 181 -1.14 -32.52 -17.07
CA ALA A 181 -0.88 -32.99 -18.43
C ALA A 181 -2.16 -33.10 -19.27
N ALA A 182 -3.26 -32.50 -18.82
CA ALA A 182 -4.54 -32.54 -19.53
C ALA A 182 -4.40 -32.00 -20.97
N GLY A 183 -4.66 -32.86 -21.96
CA GLY A 183 -4.65 -32.51 -23.38
C GLY A 183 -3.30 -32.64 -24.10
N ALA A 184 -2.23 -33.07 -23.41
CA ALA A 184 -0.95 -33.35 -24.07
C ALA A 184 -1.07 -34.56 -25.03
N THR A 185 -0.50 -34.45 -26.22
CA THR A 185 -0.47 -35.53 -27.21
C THR A 185 0.97 -35.80 -27.63
N GLY A 186 1.25 -36.94 -28.29
CA GLY A 186 2.59 -37.21 -28.82
C GLY A 186 3.08 -36.19 -29.87
N ALA A 187 2.18 -35.35 -30.39
CA ALA A 187 2.48 -34.30 -31.36
C ALA A 187 2.61 -32.90 -30.72
N SER A 188 2.28 -32.73 -29.43
CA SER A 188 2.47 -31.44 -28.76
C SER A 188 3.94 -31.21 -28.42
N ASP A 189 4.34 -29.94 -28.39
CA ASP A 189 5.65 -29.54 -27.89
C ASP A 189 5.81 -29.97 -26.42
N GLN A 190 6.88 -30.70 -26.13
CA GLN A 190 7.26 -31.16 -24.80
C GLN A 190 8.38 -30.28 -24.26
N LEU A 191 8.10 -29.54 -23.19
CA LEU A 191 9.07 -28.70 -22.50
C LEU A 191 9.76 -29.49 -21.39
N ILE A 192 11.09 -29.56 -21.43
CA ILE A 192 11.90 -30.17 -20.37
C ILE A 192 12.45 -29.06 -19.48
N PHE A 193 12.22 -29.16 -18.17
CA PHE A 193 12.70 -28.21 -17.18
C PHE A 193 13.70 -28.86 -16.22
N SER A 194 14.68 -28.07 -15.77
CA SER A 194 15.48 -28.41 -14.60
C SER A 194 14.66 -28.16 -13.34
N GLU A 195 14.58 -29.17 -12.46
CA GLU A 195 13.90 -29.07 -11.17
C GLU A 195 14.48 -27.93 -10.31
N ASP A 196 15.80 -27.82 -10.25
CA ASP A 196 16.51 -26.77 -9.52
C ASP A 196 16.18 -25.36 -10.04
N ALA A 197 16.00 -25.20 -11.35
CA ALA A 197 15.62 -23.91 -11.93
C ALA A 197 14.21 -23.49 -11.52
N ILE A 198 13.26 -24.43 -11.47
CA ILE A 198 11.88 -24.18 -11.02
C ILE A 198 11.88 -23.84 -9.53
N GLN A 199 12.60 -24.59 -8.69
CA GLN A 199 12.67 -24.34 -7.25
C GLN A 199 13.25 -22.95 -6.95
N LYS A 200 14.35 -22.57 -7.61
CA LYS A 200 14.95 -21.23 -7.47
C LYS A 200 14.03 -20.11 -7.94
N LEU A 201 13.31 -20.33 -9.04
CA LEU A 201 12.33 -19.37 -9.55
C LEU A 201 11.19 -19.16 -8.56
N LEU A 202 10.61 -20.24 -8.06
CA LEU A 202 9.52 -20.20 -7.08
C LEU A 202 9.98 -19.50 -5.79
N ALA A 203 11.19 -19.78 -5.31
CA ALA A 203 11.75 -19.11 -4.12
C ALA A 203 11.89 -17.57 -4.26
N CYS A 204 11.89 -17.04 -5.50
CA CYS A 204 11.94 -15.61 -5.76
C CYS A 204 10.54 -14.98 -5.92
N CYS A 205 9.47 -15.77 -5.88
CA CYS A 205 8.09 -15.32 -6.12
C CYS A 205 7.33 -15.02 -4.83
N ASP A 206 6.23 -14.28 -4.96
CA ASP A 206 5.36 -13.87 -3.86
C ASP A 206 4.08 -14.71 -3.85
N VAL A 207 3.57 -15.07 -2.66
CA VAL A 207 2.38 -15.92 -2.52
C VAL A 207 1.07 -15.26 -2.98
N LYS A 208 1.04 -13.93 -3.17
CA LYS A 208 -0.16 -13.17 -3.55
C LYS A 208 -0.02 -12.39 -4.84
N VAL A 209 1.19 -12.01 -5.23
CA VAL A 209 1.45 -11.20 -6.42
C VAL A 209 1.87 -12.08 -7.58
N GLN A 210 1.29 -11.86 -8.77
CA GLN A 210 1.71 -12.57 -9.96
C GLN A 210 3.14 -12.18 -10.38
N CYS A 211 3.93 -13.20 -10.72
CA CYS A 211 5.26 -13.06 -11.31
C CYS A 211 5.29 -13.69 -12.71
N CYS A 212 6.09 -13.11 -13.59
CA CYS A 212 6.32 -13.56 -14.96
C CYS A 212 7.80 -13.89 -15.17
N ALA A 213 8.07 -14.92 -15.95
CA ALA A 213 9.40 -15.26 -16.42
C ALA A 213 9.36 -15.71 -17.89
N TYR A 214 10.44 -15.47 -18.60
CA TYR A 214 10.61 -15.89 -20.00
C TYR A 214 11.44 -17.16 -20.06
N MET A 215 10.95 -18.14 -20.83
CA MET A 215 11.60 -19.42 -21.04
C MET A 215 12.43 -19.37 -22.33
N LEU A 216 13.70 -19.68 -22.19
CA LEU A 216 14.69 -19.64 -23.27
C LEU A 216 15.42 -20.98 -23.33
N GLY A 217 15.66 -21.48 -24.53
CA GLY A 217 16.18 -22.83 -24.70
C GLY A 217 16.29 -23.23 -26.17
N HIS A 218 16.41 -24.53 -26.44
CA HIS A 218 16.50 -25.04 -27.79
C HIS A 218 15.72 -26.35 -27.96
N ALA A 219 15.29 -26.62 -29.19
CA ALA A 219 14.79 -27.93 -29.56
C ALA A 219 15.94 -28.94 -29.64
N LEU A 220 15.67 -30.21 -29.36
CA LEU A 220 16.66 -31.26 -29.59
C LEU A 220 16.91 -31.43 -31.10
N PRO A 221 18.16 -31.65 -31.55
CA PRO A 221 18.48 -31.83 -32.96
C PRO A 221 17.70 -32.96 -33.63
N ASP A 222 17.50 -34.07 -32.91
CA ASP A 222 16.85 -35.27 -33.42
C ASP A 222 15.33 -35.26 -33.22
N SER A 223 14.80 -34.33 -32.42
CA SER A 223 13.40 -34.34 -32.00
C SER A 223 12.90 -32.90 -31.79
N PRO A 224 12.41 -32.24 -32.85
CA PRO A 224 12.05 -30.82 -32.79
C PRO A 224 10.87 -30.52 -31.85
N ASN A 225 10.02 -31.51 -31.58
CA ASN A 225 8.90 -31.39 -30.64
C ASN A 225 9.35 -31.41 -29.17
N ILE A 226 10.61 -31.77 -28.88
CA ILE A 226 11.15 -31.78 -27.52
C ILE A 226 12.07 -30.58 -27.38
N LYS A 227 11.75 -29.69 -26.44
CA LYS A 227 12.42 -28.42 -26.23
C LYS A 227 12.94 -28.34 -24.79
N GLU A 228 14.25 -28.19 -24.64
CA GLU A 228 14.90 -28.04 -23.34
C GLU A 228 14.91 -26.57 -22.93
N VAL A 229 14.38 -26.28 -21.75
CA VAL A 229 14.43 -24.93 -21.14
C VAL A 229 15.74 -24.80 -20.37
N LEU A 230 16.68 -24.06 -20.95
CA LEU A 230 18.02 -23.87 -20.38
C LEU A 230 18.14 -22.61 -19.53
N CYS A 231 17.34 -21.59 -19.83
CA CYS A 231 17.38 -20.32 -19.15
C CYS A 231 15.97 -19.82 -18.85
N VAL A 232 15.77 -19.42 -17.59
CA VAL A 232 14.57 -18.71 -17.14
C VAL A 232 14.99 -17.28 -16.83
N MET A 233 14.50 -16.33 -17.62
CA MET A 233 14.80 -14.91 -17.46
C MET A 233 13.65 -14.21 -16.73
N ILE A 234 13.97 -13.57 -15.61
CA ILE A 234 13.03 -12.73 -14.85
C ILE A 234 13.24 -11.28 -15.31
N PRO A 235 12.32 -10.70 -16.12
CA PRO A 235 12.44 -9.30 -16.52
C PRO A 235 12.12 -8.36 -15.34
N PRO A 236 12.53 -7.07 -15.43
CA PRO A 236 11.93 -6.02 -14.62
C PRO A 236 10.41 -6.09 -14.78
N GLN A 237 9.67 -6.16 -13.68
CA GLN A 237 8.24 -6.39 -13.74
C GLN A 237 7.50 -5.74 -12.57
N PHE A 238 6.22 -5.45 -12.79
CA PHE A 238 5.30 -4.99 -11.78
C PHE A 238 4.10 -5.95 -11.72
N GLY A 239 3.92 -6.60 -10.58
CA GLY A 239 2.84 -7.57 -10.37
C GLY A 239 1.72 -7.02 -9.48
N THR A 240 0.53 -7.52 -9.71
CA THR A 240 -0.65 -7.44 -8.84
C THR A 240 -1.17 -8.87 -8.59
N ALA A 241 -2.24 -9.03 -7.80
CA ALA A 241 -2.84 -10.35 -7.61
C ALA A 241 -3.45 -10.96 -8.89
N VAL A 242 -3.73 -10.13 -9.91
CA VAL A 242 -4.49 -10.54 -11.10
C VAL A 242 -3.67 -10.43 -12.39
N GLU A 243 -2.74 -9.49 -12.45
CA GLU A 243 -1.90 -9.26 -13.62
C GLU A 243 -0.46 -8.95 -13.26
N ALA A 244 0.46 -9.33 -14.15
CA ALA A 244 1.85 -8.89 -14.12
C ALA A 244 2.18 -8.17 -15.43
N ARG A 245 2.94 -7.08 -15.31
CA ARG A 245 3.35 -6.22 -16.42
C ARG A 245 4.85 -6.30 -16.59
N THR A 246 5.28 -6.49 -17.82
CA THR A 246 6.69 -6.50 -18.22
C THR A 246 6.95 -5.43 -19.29
N PRO A 247 8.20 -5.00 -19.48
CA PRO A 247 8.58 -4.14 -20.59
C PRO A 247 8.16 -4.73 -21.94
N PRO A 248 7.78 -3.89 -22.92
CA PRO A 248 7.24 -4.34 -24.21
C PRO A 248 8.27 -5.05 -25.09
N ARG A 249 9.58 -4.88 -24.83
CA ARG A 249 10.65 -5.50 -25.59
C ARG A 249 11.34 -6.56 -24.75
N ILE A 250 11.25 -7.81 -25.21
CA ILE A 250 12.04 -8.92 -24.69
C ILE A 250 13.46 -8.78 -25.28
N PRO A 251 14.53 -8.92 -24.48
CA PRO A 251 15.91 -8.74 -24.94
C PRO A 251 16.42 -9.94 -25.75
N PHE A 252 15.73 -10.31 -26.83
CA PHE A 252 16.11 -11.41 -27.74
C PHE A 252 17.51 -11.21 -28.36
N ASP A 253 17.90 -9.94 -28.58
CA ASP A 253 19.16 -9.58 -29.23
C ASP A 253 20.37 -9.53 -28.26
N ALA A 254 20.19 -9.94 -27.01
CA ALA A 254 21.28 -9.90 -26.03
C ALA A 254 22.41 -10.86 -26.45
N ALA A 255 23.65 -10.37 -26.48
CA ALA A 255 24.82 -11.14 -26.89
C ALA A 255 24.94 -12.48 -26.15
N ALA A 256 24.69 -12.50 -24.83
CA ALA A 256 24.73 -13.72 -24.02
C ALA A 256 23.71 -14.79 -24.46
N LEU A 257 22.54 -14.39 -24.98
CA LEU A 257 21.54 -15.33 -25.50
C LEU A 257 21.92 -15.85 -26.88
N GLN A 258 22.49 -14.98 -27.72
CA GLN A 258 22.96 -15.34 -29.07
C GLN A 258 24.17 -16.26 -29.04
N GLU A 259 25.14 -15.98 -28.17
CA GLU A 259 26.33 -16.82 -27.95
C GLU A 259 25.95 -18.22 -27.46
N ALA A 260 24.91 -18.33 -26.64
CA ALA A 260 24.37 -19.59 -26.16
C ALA A 260 23.35 -20.24 -27.11
N ASN A 261 23.07 -19.62 -28.27
CA ASN A 261 22.09 -20.07 -29.26
C ASN A 261 20.71 -20.39 -28.66
N LEU A 262 20.23 -19.52 -27.76
CA LEU A 262 18.95 -19.71 -27.07
C LEU A 262 17.80 -19.06 -27.84
N SER A 263 16.78 -19.86 -28.12
CA SER A 263 15.51 -19.43 -28.70
C SER A 263 14.44 -19.19 -27.64
N PHE A 264 13.50 -18.30 -27.91
CA PHE A 264 12.36 -18.06 -27.02
C PHE A 264 11.36 -19.22 -27.13
N LEU A 265 11.08 -19.86 -25.99
CA LEU A 265 10.18 -21.00 -25.90
C LEU A 265 8.79 -20.60 -25.38
N GLY A 266 8.70 -19.49 -24.63
CA GLY A 266 7.43 -18.96 -24.15
C GLY A 266 7.53 -18.18 -22.85
N LEU A 267 6.37 -17.91 -22.26
CA LEU A 267 6.22 -17.16 -21.02
C LEU A 267 5.65 -18.07 -19.93
N MET A 268 6.21 -17.97 -18.72
CA MET A 268 5.76 -18.64 -17.52
C MET A 268 5.15 -17.62 -16.56
N ARG A 269 3.94 -17.90 -16.06
CA ARG A 269 3.27 -17.10 -15.03
C ARG A 269 3.16 -17.89 -13.74
N ILE A 270 3.37 -17.20 -12.63
CA ILE A 270 3.35 -17.76 -11.28
C ILE A 270 2.41 -16.89 -10.46
N GLY A 271 1.42 -17.50 -9.80
CA GLY A 271 0.47 -16.80 -8.94
C GLY A 271 -0.67 -17.71 -8.48
N GLU A 272 -1.54 -17.16 -7.63
CA GLU A 272 -2.70 -17.87 -7.05
C GLU A 272 -3.87 -18.00 -8.03
N SER A 273 -3.94 -17.13 -9.03
CA SER A 273 -5.03 -17.11 -10.02
C SER A 273 -4.89 -18.24 -11.03
N GLU A 274 -6.02 -18.75 -11.54
CA GLU A 274 -6.03 -19.67 -12.67
C GLU A 274 -5.24 -19.09 -13.85
N ALA A 275 -4.51 -19.96 -14.56
CA ALA A 275 -3.71 -19.58 -15.71
C ALA A 275 -4.61 -19.02 -16.82
N GLN A 276 -4.61 -17.69 -16.98
CA GLN A 276 -5.30 -17.01 -18.06
C GLN A 276 -4.30 -16.35 -18.99
N LEU A 277 -4.41 -16.63 -20.28
CA LEU A 277 -3.72 -15.89 -21.33
C LEU A 277 -4.30 -14.47 -21.37
N THR A 278 -3.46 -13.49 -21.07
CA THR A 278 -3.87 -12.08 -21.14
C THR A 278 -3.63 -11.53 -22.54
N SER A 279 -4.34 -10.45 -22.88
CA SER A 279 -4.10 -9.71 -24.13
C SER A 279 -2.66 -9.22 -24.27
N HIS A 280 -1.98 -8.95 -23.15
CA HIS A 280 -0.57 -8.58 -23.12
C HIS A 280 0.34 -9.74 -23.56
N ASP A 281 0.02 -10.98 -23.16
CA ASP A 281 0.82 -12.15 -23.54
C ASP A 281 0.71 -12.41 -25.05
N LEU A 282 -0.49 -12.28 -25.60
CA LEU A 282 -0.73 -12.39 -27.05
C LEU A 282 -0.02 -11.29 -27.85
N ALA A 283 0.23 -10.12 -27.26
CA ALA A 283 0.97 -9.03 -27.90
C ALA A 283 2.50 -9.22 -27.83
N LEU A 284 2.98 -10.10 -26.95
CA LEU A 284 4.40 -10.44 -26.79
C LEU A 284 4.84 -11.66 -27.62
N GLN A 285 3.90 -12.50 -28.05
CA GLN A 285 4.13 -13.64 -28.98
C GLN A 285 4.31 -13.15 -30.42
#